data_AF-A0A3N9RPJ7-F1
#
_entry.id   AF-A0A3N9RPJ7-F1
#
_cell.length_a   1.000
_cell.length_b   1.000
_cell.length_c   1.000
_cell.angle_alpha   90.00
_cell.angle_beta   90.00
_cell.angle_gamma   90.00
#
_symmetry.space_group_name_H-M   'P 1'
#
loop_
_entity.id
_entity.type
_entity.pdbx_description
1 polymer ?
#
loop_
_entity_poly.entity_id
_entity_poly.type
_entity_poly.pdbx_seq_one_letter_code
_entity_poly.pdbx_strand_id
1 'polypeptide(L)'
;MLDRGVFGERYEARIARAISYVDENPAEHISLEKLSAIACLSPFHFHRVFRSLTGEAVREFVERRKLEHAIALANKGKSWKYAAAACGFRAVSTRTDSSGIPFAAPL
;
A
#
# COMPACT_ATOMS: atom_id res chain seq x y z
N MET A 1 -10.71 3.06 -27.49
CA MET A 1 -9.24 3.16 -27.69
C MET A 1 -8.82 4.54 -27.21
N LEU A 2 -8.36 4.68 -25.97
CA LEU A 2 -7.89 5.97 -25.47
C LEU A 2 -6.43 6.16 -25.85
N ASP A 3 -6.16 7.35 -26.40
CA ASP A 3 -4.88 7.91 -26.82
C ASP A 3 -3.73 7.53 -25.86
N ARG A 4 -2.88 6.59 -26.28
CA ARG A 4 -1.71 6.12 -25.52
C ARG A 4 -0.51 7.07 -25.62
N GLY A 5 -0.57 8.13 -26.42
CA GLY A 5 0.63 8.87 -26.84
C GLY A 5 1.08 9.96 -25.88
N VAL A 6 0.15 10.80 -25.39
CA VAL A 6 0.52 12.02 -24.65
C VAL A 6 -0.10 12.10 -23.26
N PHE A 7 -1.30 11.54 -23.09
CA PHE A 7 -1.91 11.41 -21.77
C PHE A 7 -1.26 10.28 -20.97
N GLY A 8 -0.88 9.18 -21.64
CA GLY A 8 -0.19 8.03 -21.05
C GLY A 8 1.08 8.42 -20.30
N GLU A 9 2.01 9.11 -20.95
CA GLU A 9 3.29 9.52 -20.34
C GLU A 9 3.10 10.39 -19.08
N ARG A 10 2.12 11.30 -19.08
CA ARG A 10 1.82 12.13 -17.89
C ARG A 10 1.22 11.31 -16.76
N TYR A 11 0.35 10.33 -17.05
CA TYR A 11 -0.20 9.44 -16.03
C TYR A 11 0.86 8.48 -15.49
N GLU A 12 1.69 7.91 -16.35
CA GLU A 12 2.82 7.05 -15.98
C GLU A 12 3.78 7.77 -15.03
N ALA A 13 4.18 9.01 -15.34
CA ALA A 13 5.05 9.79 -14.45
C ALA A 13 4.41 10.09 -13.08
N ARG A 14 3.08 10.24 -13.02
CA ARG A 14 2.34 10.50 -11.77
C ARG A 14 2.20 9.23 -10.93
N ILE A 15 1.95 8.09 -11.58
CA ILE A 15 1.90 6.78 -10.93
C ILE A 15 3.30 6.35 -10.48
N ALA A 16 4.33 6.57 -11.29
CA ALA A 16 5.72 6.34 -10.92
C ALA A 16 6.10 7.13 -9.66
N ARG A 17 5.70 8.41 -9.55
CA ARG A 17 5.89 9.19 -8.32
C ARG A 17 5.23 8.56 -7.10
N ALA A 18 4.00 8.06 -7.24
CA ALA A 18 3.32 7.37 -6.15
C ALA A 18 4.02 6.06 -5.76
N ILE A 19 4.54 5.31 -6.74
CA ILE A 19 5.32 4.09 -6.52
C ILE A 19 6.64 4.40 -5.81
N SER A 20 7.41 5.37 -6.29
CA SER A 20 8.65 5.80 -5.64
C SER A 20 8.41 6.22 -4.20
N TYR A 21 7.29 6.90 -3.91
CA TYR A 21 6.93 7.26 -2.55
C TYR A 21 6.72 6.04 -1.64
N VAL A 22 6.06 4.98 -2.14
CA VAL A 22 5.88 3.71 -1.41
C VAL A 22 7.24 3.07 -1.11
N ASP A 23 8.14 3.11 -2.08
CA ASP A 23 9.45 2.48 -1.99
C ASP A 23 10.38 3.20 -1.00
N GLU A 24 10.27 4.53 -0.93
CA GLU A 24 11.02 5.37 0.00
C GLU A 24 10.48 5.32 1.44
N ASN A 25 9.18 5.03 1.62
CA ASN A 25 8.49 5.09 2.93
C ASN A 25 7.81 3.76 3.32
N PRO A 26 8.54 2.64 3.38
CA PRO A 26 7.96 1.31 3.63
C PRO A 26 7.36 1.16 5.04
N ALA A 27 7.79 2.01 5.98
CA ALA A 27 7.32 1.98 7.36
C ALA A 27 6.06 2.80 7.62
N GLU A 28 5.67 3.66 6.67
CA GLU A 28 4.56 4.57 6.88
C GLU A 28 3.22 3.88 6.61
N HIS A 29 2.16 4.37 7.26
CA HIS A 29 0.80 4.00 6.91
C HIS A 29 0.38 4.69 5.60
N ILE A 30 0.64 4.02 4.49
CA ILE A 30 0.29 4.52 3.16
C ILE A 30 -1.20 4.25 2.89
N SER A 31 -2.00 5.32 2.86
CA SER A 31 -3.41 5.27 2.47
C SER A 31 -3.58 5.57 0.98
N LEU A 32 -4.69 5.08 0.41
CA LEU A 32 -5.08 5.38 -0.98
C LEU A 32 -5.19 6.89 -1.20
N GLU A 33 -5.75 7.62 -0.24
CA GLU A 33 -5.91 9.07 -0.29
C GLU A 33 -4.56 9.77 -0.41
N LYS A 34 -3.56 9.34 0.39
CA LYS A 34 -2.21 9.90 0.37
C LYS A 34 -1.53 9.70 -0.98
N LEU A 35 -1.58 8.49 -1.52
CA LEU A 35 -1.01 8.18 -2.84
C LEU A 35 -1.73 8.94 -3.97
N SER A 36 -3.05 9.06 -3.89
CA SER A 36 -3.82 9.83 -4.86
C SER A 36 -3.47 11.32 -4.83
N ALA A 37 -3.24 11.88 -3.63
CA ALA A 37 -2.81 13.27 -3.46
C ALA A 37 -1.42 13.52 -4.07
N ILE A 38 -0.47 12.61 -3.86
CA ILE A 38 0.89 12.66 -4.43
C ILE A 38 0.85 12.58 -5.97
N ALA A 39 -0.02 11.71 -6.50
CA ALA A 39 -0.27 11.62 -7.92
C ALA A 39 -1.13 12.80 -8.44
N CYS A 40 -1.62 13.70 -7.59
CA CYS A 40 -2.58 14.77 -7.88
C CYS A 40 -3.89 14.29 -8.54
N LEU A 41 -4.30 13.04 -8.26
CA LEU A 41 -5.49 12.40 -8.82
C LEU A 41 -6.55 12.21 -7.73
N SER A 42 -7.82 12.11 -8.14
CA SER A 42 -8.84 11.66 -7.21
C SER A 42 -8.60 10.19 -6.82
N PRO A 43 -8.96 9.74 -5.61
CA PRO A 43 -8.73 8.37 -5.15
C PRO A 43 -9.27 7.31 -6.11
N PHE A 44 -10.46 7.54 -6.67
CA PHE A 44 -11.11 6.64 -7.62
C PHE A 44 -10.36 6.57 -8.96
N HIS A 45 -9.94 7.72 -9.50
CA HIS A 45 -9.20 7.77 -10.76
C HIS A 45 -7.80 7.16 -10.60
N PHE A 46 -7.12 7.46 -9.49
CA PHE A 46 -5.84 6.85 -9.15
C PHE A 46 -5.94 5.33 -9.08
N HIS A 47 -6.91 4.79 -8.36
CA HIS A 47 -7.09 3.34 -8.23
C HIS A 47 -7.29 2.67 -9.60
N ARG A 48 -8.11 3.26 -10.48
CA ARG A 48 -8.36 2.73 -11.82
C ARG A 48 -7.11 2.76 -12.70
N VAL A 49 -6.41 3.91 -12.75
CA VAL A 49 -5.20 4.06 -13.57
C VAL A 49 -4.07 3.18 -13.05
N PHE A 50 -3.88 3.13 -11.72
CA PHE A 50 -2.89 2.28 -11.09
C PHE A 50 -3.09 0.83 -11.50
N ARG A 51 -4.29 0.27 -11.31
CA ARG A 51 -4.61 -1.11 -11.68
C ARG A 51 -4.44 -1.36 -13.19
N SER A 52 -4.76 -0.38 -14.03
CA SER A 52 -4.55 -0.50 -15.48
C SER A 52 -3.06 -0.55 -15.87
N LEU A 53 -2.16 0.04 -15.07
CA LEU A 53 -0.72 0.07 -15.35
C LEU A 53 0.04 -1.06 -14.64
N THR A 54 -0.26 -1.34 -13.38
CA THR A 54 0.47 -2.34 -12.57
C THR A 54 -0.18 -3.72 -12.59
N GLY A 55 -1.46 -3.81 -12.98
CA GLY A 55 -2.23 -5.06 -12.97
C GLY A 55 -2.75 -5.48 -11.59
N GLU A 56 -2.29 -4.85 -10.51
CA GLU A 56 -2.66 -5.17 -9.11
C GLU A 56 -3.37 -3.99 -8.41
N ALA A 57 -4.08 -4.28 -7.32
CA ALA A 57 -4.69 -3.22 -6.52
C ALA A 57 -3.61 -2.46 -5.72
N VAL A 58 -3.84 -1.16 -5.48
CA VAL A 58 -2.93 -0.32 -4.68
C VAL A 58 -2.65 -0.92 -3.30
N ARG A 59 -3.69 -1.51 -2.67
CA ARG A 59 -3.56 -2.14 -1.36
C ARG A 59 -2.63 -3.36 -1.41
N GLU A 60 -2.80 -4.23 -2.40
CA GLU A 60 -1.97 -5.42 -2.60
C GLU A 60 -0.51 -5.04 -2.85
N PHE A 61 -0.28 -4.02 -3.69
CA PHE A 61 1.05 -3.48 -3.95
C PHE A 61 1.73 -3.01 -2.65
N VAL A 62 1.03 -2.20 -1.85
CA VAL A 62 1.57 -1.67 -0.58
C VAL A 62 1.84 -2.78 0.43
N GLU A 63 0.94 -3.76 0.55
CA GLU A 63 1.13 -4.92 1.43
C GLU A 63 2.33 -5.76 1.02
N ARG A 64 2.49 -6.01 -0.29
CA ARG A 64 3.65 -6.72 -0.84
C ARG A 64 4.96 -5.99 -0.53
N ARG A 65 5.02 -4.66 -0.77
CA ARG A 65 6.22 -3.87 -0.47
C ARG A 65 6.55 -3.84 1.03
N LYS A 66 5.54 -3.81 1.89
CA LYS A 66 5.72 -3.93 3.35
C LYS A 66 6.29 -5.29 3.74
N LEU A 67 5.80 -6.37 3.14
CA LEU A 67 6.32 -7.71 3.41
C LEU A 67 7.77 -7.85 2.94
N GLU A 68 8.10 -7.38 1.73
CA GLU A 68 9.47 -7.34 1.22
C GLU A 68 10.40 -6.57 2.18
N HIS A 69 9.94 -5.45 2.72
CA HIS A 69 10.71 -4.68 3.70
C HIS A 69 10.88 -5.42 5.03
N ALA A 70 9.83 -6.08 5.53
CA ALA A 70 9.89 -6.89 6.74
C ALA A 70 10.93 -8.02 6.60
N ILE A 71 10.92 -8.71 5.46
CA ILE A 71 11.89 -9.77 5.13
C ILE A 71 13.30 -9.19 5.04
N ALA A 72 13.48 -8.04 4.38
CA ALA A 72 14.77 -7.38 4.29
C ALA A 72 15.33 -6.97 5.66
N LEU A 73 14.48 -6.52 6.58
CA LEU A 73 14.87 -6.21 7.97
C LEU A 73 15.22 -7.47 8.75
N ALA A 74 14.45 -8.54 8.61
CA ALA A 74 14.74 -9.83 9.24
C ALA A 74 16.08 -10.40 8.77
N ASN A 75 16.37 -10.33 7.47
CA ASN A 75 17.66 -10.74 6.89
C ASN A 75 18.85 -9.91 7.42
N LYS A 76 18.62 -8.66 7.82
CA LYS A 76 19.64 -7.82 8.50
C LYS A 76 19.82 -8.16 9.99
N GLY A 77 19.26 -9.27 10.46
CA GLY A 77 19.36 -9.73 11.85
C GLY A 77 18.47 -8.96 12.82
N LYS A 78 17.49 -8.19 12.33
CA LYS A 78 16.51 -7.53 13.20
C LYS A 78 15.50 -8.56 13.72
N SER A 79 15.10 -8.41 14.98
CA SER A 79 14.02 -9.23 15.56
C SER A 79 12.74 -9.09 14.74
N TRP A 80 12.01 -10.19 14.55
CA TRP A 80 10.71 -10.18 13.87
C TRP A 80 9.72 -9.19 14.49
N LYS A 81 9.80 -8.94 15.81
CA LYS A 81 9.00 -7.92 16.51
C LYS A 81 9.30 -6.51 15.98
N TYR A 82 10.56 -6.23 15.74
CA TYR A 82 11.01 -4.96 15.16
C TYR A 82 10.56 -4.84 13.70
N ALA A 83 10.67 -5.92 12.92
CA ALA A 83 10.21 -5.94 11.53
C ALA A 83 8.69 -5.73 11.42
N ALA A 84 7.89 -6.36 12.28
CA ALA A 84 6.44 -6.19 12.32
C ALA A 84 6.04 -4.75 12.68
N ALA A 85 6.65 -4.19 13.73
CA ALA A 85 6.42 -2.80 14.13
C ALA A 85 6.87 -1.80 13.03
N ALA A 86 8.02 -2.04 12.41
CA ALA A 86 8.57 -1.20 11.36
C ALA A 86 7.73 -1.22 10.09
N CYS A 87 6.96 -2.27 9.78
CA CYS A 87 6.12 -2.31 8.57
C CYS A 87 4.69 -1.82 8.83
N GLY A 88 4.43 -1.27 10.02
CA GLY A 88 3.11 -0.76 10.40
C GLY A 88 2.07 -1.87 10.61
N PHE A 89 2.49 -3.12 10.79
CA PHE A 89 1.63 -4.17 11.33
C PHE A 89 1.43 -3.87 12.82
N ARG A 90 0.56 -2.89 13.13
CA ARG A 90 -0.06 -2.87 14.46
C ARG A 90 -0.80 -4.19 14.57
N ALA A 91 -0.54 -4.92 15.66
CA ALA A 91 -1.32 -6.09 16.02
C ALA A 91 -2.79 -5.78 15.73
N VAL A 92 -3.45 -6.64 14.97
CA VAL A 92 -4.88 -6.54 14.65
C VAL A 92 -5.59 -6.22 15.96
N SER A 93 -5.94 -4.95 16.16
CA SER A 93 -6.93 -4.57 17.13
C SER A 93 -8.20 -5.14 16.54
N THR A 94 -8.51 -6.37 16.95
CA THR A 94 -9.80 -6.98 16.73
C THR A 94 -10.80 -5.90 17.11
N ARG A 95 -11.72 -5.60 16.20
CA ARG A 95 -12.86 -4.76 16.54
C ARG A 95 -13.68 -5.58 17.53
N THR A 96 -13.30 -5.53 18.79
CA THR A 96 -14.10 -6.02 19.90
C THR A 96 -15.29 -5.07 19.99
N ASP A 97 -16.49 -5.60 19.94
CA ASP A 97 -17.66 -4.83 20.36
C ASP A 97 -17.57 -4.53 21.88
N SER A 98 -18.58 -3.88 22.45
CA SER A 98 -18.64 -3.52 23.88
C SER A 98 -18.47 -4.70 24.86
N SER A 99 -18.53 -5.95 24.38
CA SER A 99 -18.35 -7.18 25.16
C SER A 99 -16.94 -7.81 25.07
N GLY A 100 -16.01 -7.23 24.30
CA GLY A 100 -14.59 -7.65 24.34
C GLY A 100 -14.24 -8.91 23.54
N ILE A 101 -15.16 -9.47 22.76
CA ILE A 101 -14.99 -10.76 22.08
C ILE A 101 -14.52 -10.53 20.63
N PRO A 102 -13.45 -11.19 20.13
CA PRO A 102 -13.08 -11.10 18.73
C PRO A 102 -14.14 -11.82 17.87
N PHE A 103 -14.67 -11.14 16.86
CA PHE A 103 -15.60 -11.72 15.88
C PHE A 103 -14.87 -12.80 15.06
N ALA A 104 -14.93 -14.05 15.51
CA ALA A 104 -14.53 -15.21 14.73
C ALA A 104 -15.59 -15.47 13.65
N ALA A 105 -15.15 -15.61 12.39
CA ALA A 105 -16.01 -15.94 11.27
C ALA A 105 -16.75 -17.28 11.50
N PRO A 106 -17.99 -17.45 11.00
CA PRO A 106 -18.75 -18.67 11.18
C PRO A 106 -18.14 -19.84 10.37
N LEU A 107 -18.37 -21.04 10.90
CA LEU A 107 -17.84 -22.36 10.50
C LEU A 107 -17.95 -22.69 9.00
#